data_AF-A0A965FKE2-F1
#
_entry.id   AF-A0A965FKE2-F1
#
_cell.length_a   1.000
_cell.length_b   1.000
_cell.length_c   1.000
_cell.angle_alpha   90.00
_cell.angle_beta   90.00
_cell.angle_gamma   90.00
#
_symmetry.space_group_name_H-M   'P 1'
#
loop_
_entity.id
_entity.type
_entity.pdbx_description
1 polymer ?
#
loop_
_entity_poly.entity_id
_entity_poly.type
_entity_poly.pdbx_seq_one_letter_code
_entity_poly.pdbx_strand_id
1 'polypeptide(L)'
;MNIDHFMYAGPHLDVLSQGFAALSGIEADSGGQHPQIGTHNRLIGSKGPMYLELIAPDPASAARSELRAGIAQLPRPCLHRFIMDATGADLDQLVRV
;
A
#
# COMPACT_ATOMS: atom_id res chain seq x y z
N MET A 1 -13.12 -15.62 2.08
CA MET A 1 -11.93 -14.88 1.62
C MET A 1 -12.35 -13.78 0.67
N ASN A 2 -12.00 -12.54 0.99
CA ASN A 2 -12.18 -11.40 0.11
C ASN A 2 -10.83 -10.67 -0.02
N ILE A 3 -10.70 -9.80 -1.01
CA ILE A 3 -9.58 -8.86 -1.05
C ILE A 3 -9.86 -7.79 0.03
N ASP A 4 -8.92 -7.62 0.94
CA ASP A 4 -8.95 -6.57 1.96
C ASP A 4 -8.55 -5.23 1.32
N HIS A 5 -7.37 -5.17 0.70
CA HIS A 5 -6.93 -3.97 0.00
C HIS A 5 -5.90 -4.25 -1.09
N PHE A 6 -5.73 -3.23 -1.93
CA PHE A 6 -4.66 -3.14 -2.90
C PHE A 6 -3.60 -2.14 -2.43
N MET A 7 -2.34 -2.43 -2.71
CA MET A 7 -1.22 -1.51 -2.49
C MET A 7 -0.80 -0.90 -3.82
N TYR A 8 -0.98 0.40 -4.00
CA TYR A 8 -0.36 1.18 -5.07
C TYR A 8 0.89 1.86 -4.50
N ALA A 9 2.06 1.46 -4.96
CA ALA A 9 3.32 1.83 -4.34
C ALA A 9 4.15 2.75 -5.25
N GLY A 10 4.90 3.66 -4.64
CA GLY A 10 5.85 4.53 -5.33
C GLY A 10 6.93 5.05 -4.38
N PRO A 11 8.00 5.68 -4.92
CA PRO A 11 9.13 6.12 -4.10
C PRO A 11 8.82 7.33 -3.20
N HIS A 12 7.79 8.11 -3.52
CA HIS A 12 7.42 9.33 -2.79
C HIS A 12 5.89 9.42 -2.65
N LEU A 13 5.39 9.46 -1.42
CA LEU A 13 3.95 9.43 -1.15
C LEU A 13 3.22 10.67 -1.65
N ASP A 14 3.84 11.86 -1.55
CA ASP A 14 3.20 13.10 -2.01
C ASP A 14 3.03 13.12 -3.53
N VAL A 15 4.05 12.68 -4.28
CA VAL A 15 3.98 12.55 -5.75
C VAL A 15 2.92 11.51 -6.13
N LEU A 16 2.88 10.39 -5.40
CA LEU A 16 1.91 9.32 -5.61
C LEU A 16 0.48 9.80 -5.40
N SER A 17 0.22 10.51 -4.30
CA SER A 17 -1.09 11.06 -3.94
C SER A 17 -1.54 12.13 -4.94
N GLN A 18 -0.66 13.07 -5.29
CA GLN A 18 -0.97 14.14 -6.25
C GLN A 18 -1.23 13.57 -7.65
N GLY A 19 -0.39 12.63 -8.10
CA GLY A 19 -0.57 11.98 -9.40
C GLY A 19 -1.87 11.17 -9.46
N PHE A 20 -2.20 10.44 -8.39
CA PHE A 20 -3.46 9.71 -8.30
C PHE A 20 -4.68 10.64 -8.35
N ALA A 21 -4.66 11.73 -7.57
CA ALA A 21 -5.74 12.71 -7.55
C ALA A 21 -5.90 13.39 -8.92
N ALA A 22 -4.80 13.77 -9.58
CA ALA A 22 -4.85 14.37 -10.92
C ALA A 22 -5.45 13.45 -11.98
N LEU A 23 -5.22 12.13 -11.88
CA LEU A 23 -5.73 11.14 -12.83
C LEU A 23 -7.16 10.71 -12.54
N SER A 24 -7.54 10.59 -11.28
CA SER A 24 -8.82 10.01 -10.85
C SER A 24 -9.86 11.02 -10.38
N GLY A 25 -9.43 12.22 -9.99
CA GLY A 25 -10.26 13.20 -9.29
C GLY A 25 -10.54 12.87 -7.81
N ILE A 26 -9.86 11.86 -7.25
CA ILE A 26 -10.07 11.40 -5.87
C ILE A 26 -8.88 11.78 -5.00
N GLU A 27 -9.15 12.51 -3.92
CA GLU A 27 -8.16 12.84 -2.89
C GLU A 27 -8.02 11.70 -1.87
N ALA A 28 -6.78 11.40 -1.50
CA ALA A 28 -6.48 10.39 -0.49
C ALA A 28 -6.62 10.95 0.92
N ASP A 29 -7.34 10.22 1.77
CA ASP A 29 -7.43 10.49 3.20
C ASP A 29 -6.05 10.31 3.86
N SER A 30 -5.85 10.96 5.00
CA SER A 30 -4.68 10.74 5.84
C SER A 30 -4.57 9.26 6.22
N GLY A 31 -3.40 8.68 5.98
CA GLY A 31 -3.04 7.37 6.50
C GLY A 31 -2.19 7.47 7.77
N GLY A 32 -1.21 6.59 7.90
CA GLY A 32 -0.30 6.49 9.03
C GLY A 32 1.13 6.16 8.62
N GLN A 33 1.97 6.04 9.64
CA GLN A 33 3.35 5.58 9.53
C GLN A 33 3.44 4.12 9.96
N HIS A 34 4.37 3.38 9.36
CA HIS A 34 4.69 1.99 9.71
C HIS A 34 6.13 1.92 10.27
N PRO A 35 6.38 2.23 11.56
CA PRO A 35 7.73 2.38 12.11
C PRO A 35 8.65 1.17 11.90
N GLN A 36 8.11 -0.04 12.04
CA GLN A 36 8.88 -1.28 11.89
C GLN A 36 9.27 -1.55 10.43
N ILE A 37 8.43 -1.14 9.48
CA ILE A 37 8.65 -1.37 8.04
C ILE A 37 9.42 -0.20 7.42
N GLY A 38 9.23 1.02 7.93
CA GLY A 38 9.78 2.25 7.38
C GLY A 38 9.05 2.76 6.15
N THR A 39 7.74 2.59 6.11
CA THR A 39 6.84 3.13 5.08
C THR A 39 5.78 4.03 5.73
N HIS A 40 5.12 4.84 4.92
CA HIS A 40 3.94 5.60 5.29
C HIS A 40 2.91 5.55 4.17
N ASN A 41 1.65 5.83 4.48
CA ASN A 41 0.57 5.68 3.52
C ASN A 41 -0.45 6.82 3.53
N ARG A 42 -1.31 6.79 2.50
CA ARG A 42 -2.59 7.46 2.41
C ARG A 42 -3.63 6.47 1.90
N LEU A 43 -4.89 6.71 2.21
CA LEU A 43 -5.95 5.73 1.97
C LEU A 43 -7.05 6.31 1.08
N ILE A 44 -7.56 5.49 0.17
CA ILE A 44 -8.74 5.80 -0.64
C ILE A 44 -9.82 4.79 -0.27
N GLY A 45 -11.00 5.26 0.14
CA GLY A 45 -12.13 4.39 0.47
C GLY A 45 -11.96 3.62 1.78
N SER A 46 -11.19 4.14 2.73
CA SER A 46 -10.87 3.50 4.03
C SER A 46 -12.08 3.08 4.88
N LYS A 47 -13.27 3.62 4.59
CA LYS A 47 -14.54 3.28 5.27
C LYS A 47 -15.32 2.16 4.59
N GLY A 48 -14.86 1.68 3.43
CA GLY A 48 -15.48 0.60 2.66
C GLY A 48 -14.98 -0.78 3.08
N PRO A 49 -15.58 -1.85 2.52
CA PRO A 49 -15.12 -3.22 2.74
C PRO A 49 -13.82 -3.56 2.02
N MET A 50 -13.33 -2.65 1.17
CA MET A 50 -12.06 -2.72 0.46
C MET A 50 -11.54 -1.30 0.28
N TYR A 51 -10.22 -1.12 0.37
CA TYR A 51 -9.57 0.18 0.13
C TYR A 51 -8.34 0.07 -0.78
N LEU A 52 -7.88 1.23 -1.26
CA LEU A 52 -6.59 1.36 -1.93
C LEU A 52 -5.62 2.07 -1.00
N GLU A 53 -4.49 1.44 -0.74
CA GLU A 53 -3.37 2.01 0.00
C GLU A 53 -2.36 2.63 -0.97
N LEU A 54 -2.20 3.95 -0.91
CA LEU A 54 -1.06 4.63 -1.53
C LEU A 54 0.09 4.56 -0.54
N ILE A 55 1.20 3.91 -0.91
CA ILE A 55 2.30 3.64 0.03
C ILE A 55 3.66 4.02 -0.54
N ALA A 56 4.51 4.59 0.31
CA ALA A 56 5.90 4.91 -0.01
C ALA A 56 6.83 4.68 1.18
N PRO A 57 8.16 4.64 0.98
CA PRO A 57 9.14 4.72 2.05
C PRO A 57 8.94 6.01 2.86
N ASP A 58 8.94 5.90 4.18
CA ASP A 58 8.91 7.08 5.04
C ASP A 58 10.33 7.67 5.10
N PRO A 59 10.55 8.92 4.62
CA PRO A 59 11.86 9.56 4.66
C PRO A 59 12.35 9.84 6.09
N ALA A 60 11.45 9.93 7.08
CA ALA A 60 11.82 10.11 8.48
C ALA A 60 12.18 8.81 9.20
N SER A 61 11.92 7.65 8.58
CA SER A 61 12.20 6.35 9.20
C SER A 61 13.63 5.86 8.92
N ALA A 62 14.28 5.37 9.98
CA ALA A 62 15.58 4.69 9.90
C ALA A 62 15.46 3.17 9.66
N ALA A 63 14.24 2.63 9.55
CA ALA A 63 14.04 1.20 9.38
C ALA A 63 14.56 0.71 8.02
N ARG A 64 15.10 -0.52 8.02
CA ARG A 64 15.71 -1.17 6.84
C ARG A 64 14.98 -2.47 6.53
N SER A 65 13.74 -2.37 6.06
CA SER A 65 12.99 -3.53 5.59
C SER A 65 13.19 -3.77 4.09
N GLU A 66 13.07 -5.02 3.67
CA GLU A 66 13.10 -5.40 2.26
C GLU A 66 11.96 -4.74 1.47
N LEU A 67 10.76 -4.67 2.06
CA LEU A 67 9.61 -4.02 1.43
C LEU A 67 9.91 -2.54 1.15
N ARG A 68 10.44 -1.82 2.13
CA ARG A 68 10.83 -0.42 1.96
C ARG A 68 11.88 -0.27 0.86
N ALA A 69 12.92 -1.12 0.88
CA ALA A 69 13.98 -1.09 -0.11
C ALA A 69 13.48 -1.39 -1.52
N GLY A 70 12.54 -2.33 -1.67
CA GLY A 70 11.90 -2.67 -2.93
C GLY A 70 11.05 -1.52 -3.47
N ILE A 71 10.19 -0.92 -2.65
CA ILE A 71 9.35 0.22 -3.05
C ILE A 71 10.23 1.42 -3.45
N ALA A 72 11.31 1.70 -2.70
CA ALA A 72 12.22 2.80 -2.99
C ALA A 72 12.90 2.71 -4.37
N GLN A 73 13.01 1.50 -4.93
CA GLN A 73 13.66 1.23 -6.21
C GLN A 73 12.66 1.13 -7.38
N LEU A 74 11.36 1.32 -7.12
CA LEU A 74 10.36 1.26 -8.19
C LEU A 74 10.63 2.38 -9.21
N PRO A 75 10.75 2.05 -10.51
CA PRO A 75 11.05 3.05 -11.54
C PRO A 75 9.88 4.00 -11.79
N ARG A 76 8.67 3.60 -11.35
CA ARG A 76 7.43 4.37 -11.44
C ARG A 76 6.39 3.79 -10.49
N PRO A 77 5.37 4.58 -10.10
CA PRO A 77 4.22 4.06 -9.39
C PRO A 77 3.57 2.84 -10.07
N CYS A 78 3.20 1.84 -9.28
CA CYS A 78 2.51 0.64 -9.76
C CYS A 78 1.63 -0.01 -8.69
N LEU A 79 0.68 -0.84 -9.14
CA LEU A 79 0.01 -1.79 -8.27
C LEU A 79 1.03 -2.86 -7.86
N HIS A 80 1.38 -2.88 -6.57
CA HIS A 80 2.49 -3.67 -6.06
C HIS A 80 2.04 -5.00 -5.44
N ARG A 81 0.96 -4.98 -4.63
CA ARG A 81 0.40 -6.16 -3.96
C ARG A 81 -1.10 -6.02 -3.78
N PHE A 82 -1.74 -7.12 -3.40
CA PHE A 82 -3.06 -7.13 -2.79
C PHE A 82 -3.00 -8.00 -1.52
N ILE A 83 -3.85 -7.68 -0.56
CA ILE A 83 -3.95 -8.36 0.72
C ILE A 83 -5.30 -9.06 0.75
N MET A 84 -5.30 -10.31 1.20
CA MET A 84 -6.50 -11.11 1.38
C MET A 84 -6.93 -11.06 2.83
N ASP A 85 -8.21 -10.80 3.07
CA ASP A 85 -8.86 -11.06 4.36
C ASP A 85 -9.13 -12.57 4.47
N ALA A 86 -8.33 -13.23 5.31
CA ALA A 86 -8.30 -14.67 5.48
C ALA A 86 -7.82 -15.06 6.88
N THR A 87 -8.22 -16.26 7.30
CA THR A 87 -7.81 -16.87 8.57
C THR A 87 -6.96 -18.11 8.31
N GLY A 88 -6.40 -18.71 9.36
CA GLY A 88 -5.66 -19.98 9.24
C GLY A 88 -6.48 -21.12 8.63
N ALA A 89 -7.82 -21.09 8.77
CA ALA A 89 -8.70 -22.09 8.17
C ALA A 89 -8.78 -21.99 6.63
N ASP A 90 -8.38 -20.86 6.05
CA ASP A 90 -8.43 -20.61 4.62
C ASP A 90 -7.13 -21.00 3.89
N LEU A 91 -6.06 -21.34 4.63
CA LEU A 91 -4.72 -21.59 4.06
C LEU A 91 -4.71 -22.64 2.96
N ASP A 92 -5.43 -23.75 3.16
CA ASP A 92 -5.52 -24.84 2.19
C ASP A 92 -6.11 -24.39 0.84
N GLN A 93 -6.93 -23.34 0.82
CA GLN A 93 -7.50 -22.79 -0.40
C GLN A 93 -6.55 -21.77 -1.07
N LEU A 94 -5.70 -21.08 -0.28
CA LEU A 94 -4.76 -20.07 -0.77
C LEU A 94 -3.52 -20.66 -1.46
N VAL A 95 -3.10 -21.87 -1.09
CA VAL A 95 -1.84 -22.48 -1.57
C VAL A 95 -2.03 -23.51 -2.68
N ARG A 96 -3.28 -23.78 -3.08
CA ARG A 96 -3.58 -24.67 -4.21
C ARG A 96 -3.39 -23.90 -5.52
N VAL A 97 -2.33 -24.25 -6.25
CA VAL A 97 -2.04 -23.77 -7.61
C VAL A 97 -2.85 -24.57 -8.62
#